data_AF-A0A9P5SRR3-F1
#
_entry.id   AF-A0A9P5SRR3-F1
#
_cell.length_a   1.000
_cell.length_b   1.000
_cell.length_c   1.000
_cell.angle_alpha   90.00
_cell.angle_beta   90.00
_cell.angle_gamma   90.00
#
_symmetry.space_group_name_H-M   'P 1'
#
loop_
_entity.id
_entity.type
_entity.pdbx_description
1 polymer ?
#
loop_
_entity_poly.entity_id
_entity_poly.type
_entity_poly.pdbx_seq_one_letter_code
_entity_poly.pdbx_strand_id
1 'polypeptide(L)'
;MAEKKIFTFADLSQHTGKDNLFLAIHGKVYDVSGFIDEHPGGEEVLLDEAGRDATESFEDVGHSDEAREIMSKLFVGDLKTDGTEKTKAKSESASVPKPIPAPEPVDSSSKIQYVVALAVVAGCVMWKLL
;
A
#
# COMPACT_ATOMS: atom_id res chain seq x y z
N MET A 1 5.99 11.18 -25.33
CA MET A 1 5.87 11.92 -24.06
C MET A 1 4.53 11.53 -23.48
N ALA A 2 4.50 10.77 -22.39
CA ALA A 2 3.25 10.38 -21.76
C ALA A 2 2.62 11.62 -21.12
N GLU A 3 1.42 11.97 -21.57
CA GLU A 3 0.65 13.08 -21.02
C GLU A 3 0.31 12.72 -19.57
N LYS A 4 0.92 13.43 -18.60
CA LYS A 4 0.60 13.24 -17.19
C LYS A 4 -0.79 13.76 -16.91
N LYS A 5 -1.76 12.86 -16.74
CA LYS A 5 -3.08 13.21 -16.22
C LYS A 5 -2.96 13.59 -14.75
N ILE A 6 -3.67 14.65 -14.39
CA ILE A 6 -3.77 15.12 -13.01
C ILE A 6 -5.17 14.79 -12.51
N PHE A 7 -5.24 14.00 -11.46
CA PHE A 7 -6.47 13.56 -10.83
C PHE A 7 -6.76 14.36 -9.57
N THR A 8 -8.00 14.36 -9.08
CA THR A 8 -8.38 14.96 -7.79
C THR A 8 -9.06 13.90 -6.92
N PHE A 9 -9.15 14.12 -5.61
CA PHE A 9 -9.91 13.21 -4.74
C PHE A 9 -11.39 13.09 -5.16
N ALA A 10 -11.98 14.17 -5.67
CA ALA A 10 -13.34 14.15 -6.20
C ALA A 10 -13.47 13.27 -7.45
N ASP A 11 -12.41 13.18 -8.26
CA ASP A 11 -12.35 12.28 -9.41
C ASP A 11 -12.23 10.82 -8.95
N LEU A 12 -11.27 10.54 -8.06
CA LEU A 12 -11.06 9.22 -7.47
C LEU A 12 -12.34 8.65 -6.83
N SER A 13 -13.09 9.46 -6.08
CA SER A 13 -14.34 9.04 -5.45
C SER A 13 -15.45 8.61 -6.43
N GLN A 14 -15.34 8.94 -7.71
CA GLN A 14 -16.25 8.45 -8.75
C GLN A 14 -15.80 7.11 -9.34
N HIS A 15 -14.54 6.72 -9.11
CA HIS A 15 -13.88 5.52 -9.61
C HIS A 15 -13.75 4.44 -8.52
N THR A 16 -14.90 4.02 -7.98
CA THR A 16 -15.00 2.97 -6.95
C THR A 16 -15.62 1.67 -7.46
N GLY A 17 -15.81 1.55 -8.78
CA GLY A 17 -16.43 0.38 -9.40
C GLY A 17 -15.41 -0.71 -9.65
N LYS A 18 -15.83 -1.98 -9.61
CA LYS A 18 -14.97 -3.15 -9.90
C LYS A 18 -14.20 -3.05 -11.23
N ASP A 19 -14.85 -2.46 -12.24
CA ASP A 19 -14.32 -2.30 -13.60
C ASP A 19 -13.63 -0.95 -13.82
N ASN A 20 -13.72 -0.02 -12.85
CA ASN A 20 -13.17 1.34 -12.90
C ASN A 20 -12.74 1.76 -11.49
N LEU A 21 -11.74 1.06 -10.94
CA LEU A 21 -11.24 1.19 -9.58
C LEU A 21 -9.90 1.91 -9.59
N PHE A 22 -9.90 3.16 -9.11
CA PHE A 22 -8.69 3.95 -8.99
C PHE A 22 -8.30 4.12 -7.52
N LEU A 23 -7.00 4.02 -7.24
CA LEU A 23 -6.46 4.32 -5.91
C LEU A 23 -5.32 5.31 -6.01
N ALA A 24 -5.15 6.10 -4.96
CA ALA A 24 -3.97 6.92 -4.77
C ALA A 24 -2.98 6.23 -3.85
N ILE A 25 -1.73 6.11 -4.27
CA ILE A 25 -0.62 5.61 -3.44
C ILE A 25 0.56 6.57 -3.61
N HIS A 26 1.10 7.10 -2.52
CA HIS A 26 2.18 8.10 -2.52
C HIS A 26 1.92 9.31 -3.43
N GLY A 27 0.66 9.78 -3.50
CA GLY A 27 0.28 10.92 -4.35
C GLY A 27 0.25 10.60 -5.85
N LYS A 28 0.27 9.32 -6.23
CA LYS A 28 0.13 8.83 -7.60
C LYS A 28 -1.16 8.04 -7.74
N VAL A 29 -1.82 8.15 -8.88
CA VAL A 29 -3.06 7.45 -9.17
C VAL A 29 -2.79 6.24 -10.06
N TYR A 30 -3.35 5.12 -9.64
CA TYR A 30 -3.20 3.81 -10.29
C TYR A 30 -4.58 3.25 -10.63
N ASP A 31 -4.72 2.71 -11.83
CA ASP A 31 -5.89 1.96 -12.27
C ASP A 31 -5.67 0.48 -12.02
N VAL A 32 -6.37 -0.07 -11.03
CA VAL A 32 -6.25 -1.50 -10.68
C VAL A 32 -7.44 -2.31 -11.16
N SER A 33 -8.33 -1.72 -11.94
CA SER A 33 -9.54 -2.38 -12.48
C SER A 33 -9.22 -3.71 -13.16
N GLY A 34 -8.15 -3.75 -13.95
CA GLY A 34 -7.70 -4.95 -14.64
C GLY A 34 -6.91 -5.94 -13.76
N PHE A 35 -6.55 -5.55 -12.54
CA PHE A 35 -5.75 -6.35 -11.59
C PHE A 35 -6.55 -6.81 -10.36
N ILE A 36 -7.82 -6.43 -10.25
CA ILE A 36 -8.63 -6.66 -9.05
C ILE A 36 -8.79 -8.15 -8.72
N ASP A 37 -8.97 -9.00 -9.74
CA ASP A 37 -9.15 -10.45 -9.60
C ASP A 37 -7.81 -11.20 -9.45
N GLU A 38 -6.72 -10.60 -9.95
CA GLU A 38 -5.36 -11.15 -9.83
C GLU A 38 -4.64 -10.70 -8.55
N HIS A 39 -5.28 -9.84 -7.75
CA HIS A 39 -4.69 -9.34 -6.51
C HIS A 39 -4.65 -10.45 -5.44
N PRO A 40 -3.46 -10.87 -4.97
CA PRO A 40 -3.34 -11.98 -4.01
C PRO A 40 -3.97 -11.70 -2.64
N GLY A 41 -4.21 -10.43 -2.30
CA GLY A 41 -4.94 -10.02 -1.09
C GLY A 41 -6.47 -10.01 -1.24
N GLY A 42 -6.99 -10.33 -2.44
CA GLY A 42 -8.42 -10.31 -2.77
C GLY A 42 -8.92 -8.95 -3.26
N GLU A 43 -10.12 -8.94 -3.86
CA GLU A 43 -10.77 -7.73 -4.38
C GLU A 43 -11.31 -6.81 -3.27
N GLU A 44 -11.69 -7.38 -2.13
CA GLU A 44 -12.38 -6.63 -1.06
C GLU A 44 -11.53 -5.49 -0.50
N VAL A 45 -10.23 -5.74 -0.29
CA VAL A 45 -9.30 -4.73 0.23
C VAL A 45 -9.05 -3.59 -0.77
N LEU A 46 -9.12 -3.88 -2.07
CA LEU A 46 -9.00 -2.85 -3.11
C LEU A 46 -10.27 -2.01 -3.20
N LEU A 47 -11.44 -2.63 -3.04
CA LEU A 47 -12.74 -1.95 -3.06
C LEU A 47 -12.96 -1.06 -1.84
N ASP A 48 -12.48 -1.46 -0.65
CA ASP A 48 -12.59 -0.67 0.57
C ASP A 48 -11.78 0.64 0.48
N GLU A 49 -10.59 0.55 -0.13
CA GLU A 49 -9.69 1.69 -0.33
C GLU A 49 -9.91 2.42 -1.67
N ALA A 50 -10.92 2.00 -2.44
CA ALA A 50 -11.21 2.58 -3.74
C ALA A 50 -11.60 4.06 -3.61
N GLY A 51 -11.06 4.88 -4.52
CA GLY A 51 -11.35 6.31 -4.56
C GLY A 51 -10.72 7.13 -3.43
N ARG A 52 -9.78 6.54 -2.67
CA ARG A 52 -9.09 7.16 -1.53
C ARG A 52 -7.57 7.00 -1.66
N ASP A 53 -6.85 7.53 -0.68
CA ASP A 53 -5.41 7.31 -0.56
C ASP A 53 -5.15 6.03 0.24
N ALA A 54 -4.68 5.00 -0.46
CA ALA A 54 -4.38 3.67 0.07
C ALA A 54 -2.91 3.52 0.47
N THR A 55 -2.18 4.64 0.64
CA THR A 55 -0.73 4.60 0.93
C THR A 55 -0.46 3.86 2.23
N GLU A 56 -1.21 4.17 3.29
CA GLU A 56 -1.02 3.53 4.60
C GLU A 56 -1.29 2.03 4.53
N SER A 57 -2.43 1.63 3.94
CA SER A 57 -2.80 0.23 3.74
C SER A 57 -1.77 -0.54 2.90
N PHE A 58 -1.23 0.08 1.85
CA PHE A 58 -0.21 -0.54 1.00
C PHE A 58 1.13 -0.73 1.72
N GLU A 59 1.55 0.25 2.52
CA GLU A 59 2.79 0.20 3.30
C GLU A 59 2.69 -0.76 4.50
N ASP A 60 1.55 -0.80 5.19
CA ASP A 60 1.29 -1.68 6.34
C ASP A 60 1.38 -3.17 5.96
N VAL A 61 0.81 -3.53 4.80
CA VAL A 61 0.89 -4.90 4.27
C VAL A 61 2.33 -5.31 3.90
N GLY A 62 3.18 -4.36 3.52
CA GLY A 62 4.57 -4.64 3.19
C GLY A 62 4.76 -5.38 1.86
N HIS A 63 4.14 -4.89 0.78
CA HIS A 63 4.28 -5.46 -0.57
C HIS A 63 5.74 -5.59 -1.04
N SER A 64 6.04 -6.69 -1.74
CA SER A 64 7.35 -6.97 -2.32
C SER A 64 7.72 -6.00 -3.45
N ASP A 65 9.01 -5.93 -3.80
CA ASP A 65 9.49 -5.04 -4.86
C ASP A 65 8.88 -5.39 -6.23
N GLU A 66 8.63 -6.67 -6.49
CA GLU A 66 7.99 -7.15 -7.72
C GLU A 66 6.53 -6.64 -7.84
N ALA A 67 5.80 -6.59 -6.72
CA ALA A 67 4.45 -6.02 -6.69
C ALA A 67 4.47 -4.51 -7.00
N ARG A 68 5.51 -3.79 -6.54
CA ARG A 68 5.70 -2.36 -6.85
C ARG A 68 6.04 -2.13 -8.33
N GLU A 69 6.73 -3.06 -8.97
CA GLU A 69 6.96 -3.00 -10.42
C GLU A 69 5.65 -3.20 -11.21
N ILE A 70 4.79 -4.11 -10.77
CA ILE A 70 3.44 -4.28 -11.37
C ILE A 70 2.62 -3.02 -11.17
N MET A 71 2.57 -2.48 -9.96
CA MET A 71 1.89 -1.21 -9.65
C MET A 71 2.37 -0.07 -10.56
N SER A 72 3.67 -0.01 -10.84
CA SER A 72 4.25 1.01 -11.73
C SER A 72 3.73 0.94 -13.17
N LYS A 73 3.31 -0.25 -13.63
CA LYS A 73 2.68 -0.43 -14.96
C LYS A 73 1.22 0.04 -14.99
N LEU A 74 0.56 0.05 -13.83
CA LEU A 74 -0.83 0.49 -13.64
C LEU A 74 -0.96 2.00 -13.40
N PHE A 75 0.14 2.74 -13.49
CA PHE A 75 0.17 4.19 -13.25
C PHE A 75 -0.59 4.95 -14.35
N VAL A 76 -1.53 5.81 -13.93
CA VAL A 76 -2.34 6.63 -14.84
C VAL A 76 -1.97 8.11 -14.75
N GLY A 77 -1.63 8.59 -13.56
CA GLY A 77 -1.40 10.03 -13.36
C GLY A 77 -0.99 10.41 -11.94
N ASP A 78 -0.77 11.70 -11.73
CA ASP A 78 -0.41 12.24 -10.42
C ASP A 78 -1.68 12.84 -9.74
N LEU A 79 -1.76 12.71 -8.41
CA LEU A 79 -2.88 13.26 -7.64
C LEU A 79 -2.63 14.74 -7.31
N LYS A 80 -3.60 15.60 -7.60
CA LYS A 80 -3.58 17.02 -7.24
C LYS A 80 -3.87 17.17 -5.75
N THR A 81 -2.83 17.48 -4.98
CA THR A 81 -2.97 17.95 -3.60
C THR A 81 -2.97 19.48 -3.63
N ASP A 82 -4.07 20.12 -3.20
CA ASP A 82 -4.12 21.58 -3.09
C ASP A 82 -3.29 22.00 -1.86
N GLY A 83 -2.00 22.26 -2.06
CA GLY A 83 -1.25 23.19 -1.21
C GLY A 83 -0.53 22.71 0.06
N THR A 84 -0.20 21.42 0.24
CA THR A 84 0.81 21.03 1.26
C THR A 84 1.80 20.01 0.73
N GLU A 85 2.96 20.53 0.34
CA GLU A 85 4.27 19.89 0.22
C GLU A 85 4.39 18.47 0.83
N LYS A 86 4.26 17.44 0.01
CA LYS A 86 5.05 16.20 0.16
C LYS A 86 6.03 16.13 -1.00
N THR A 87 7.03 17.01 -0.96
CA THR A 87 8.29 16.80 -1.67
C THR A 87 8.98 15.59 -1.03
N LYS A 88 8.70 14.40 -1.53
CA LYS A 88 9.68 13.31 -1.46
C LYS A 88 9.66 12.55 -2.78
N ALA A 89 10.48 13.05 -3.70
CA ALA A 89 11.02 12.24 -4.75
C ALA A 89 11.66 10.98 -4.12
N LYS A 90 10.99 9.84 -4.25
CA LYS A 90 11.68 8.56 -4.41
C LYS A 90 11.21 7.96 -5.74
N SER A 91 11.62 8.65 -6.80
CA SER A 91 11.87 8.02 -8.09
C SER A 91 13.18 7.25 -7.94
N GLU A 92 13.10 5.95 -7.70
CA GLU A 92 14.20 5.06 -8.05
C GLU A 92 13.60 3.89 -8.85
N SER A 93 13.63 4.06 -10.17
CA SER A 93 13.38 3.04 -11.17
C SER A 93 14.65 2.96 -12.00
N ALA A 94 15.36 1.83 -11.93
CA ALA A 94 16.30 1.38 -12.95
C ALA A 94 16.69 -0.10 -12.70
N SER A 95 16.40 -0.93 -13.68
CA SER A 95 16.53 -2.39 -13.72
C SER A 95 17.99 -2.91 -13.87
N VAL A 96 18.34 -4.00 -13.14
CA VAL A 96 19.07 -5.26 -13.54
C VAL A 96 20.62 -5.18 -13.80
N PRO A 97 21.50 -6.21 -13.53
CA PRO A 97 21.32 -7.66 -13.21
C PRO A 97 22.07 -8.25 -11.97
N LYS A 98 21.76 -9.52 -11.64
CA LYS A 98 22.44 -10.42 -10.67
C LYS A 98 23.95 -10.59 -10.98
N PRO A 99 24.84 -10.64 -9.98
CA PRO A 99 25.42 -11.94 -9.58
C PRO A 99 25.61 -12.09 -8.06
N ILE A 100 25.50 -13.34 -7.59
CA ILE A 100 25.85 -13.77 -6.22
C ILE A 100 27.37 -13.64 -6.06
N PRO A 101 27.84 -13.08 -4.94
CA PRO A 101 28.72 -13.88 -4.08
C PRO A 101 28.34 -13.73 -2.59
N ALA A 102 28.09 -14.86 -1.92
CA ALA A 102 28.40 -15.00 -0.49
C ALA A 102 29.93 -14.90 -0.32
N PRO A 103 30.51 -14.51 0.84
CA PRO A 103 30.01 -14.66 2.22
C PRO A 103 30.11 -13.31 2.99
N GLU A 104 29.66 -13.10 4.24
CA GLU A 104 30.16 -13.62 5.51
C GLU A 104 29.60 -12.73 6.68
N PRO A 105 29.87 -13.04 7.97
CA PRO A 105 28.98 -12.84 9.10
C PRO A 105 29.20 -11.51 9.83
N VAL A 106 28.16 -10.92 10.43
CA VAL A 106 28.32 -10.07 11.62
C VAL A 106 27.12 -10.21 12.55
N ASP A 107 27.36 -10.97 13.61
CA ASP A 107 26.76 -10.77 14.93
C ASP A 107 26.81 -9.28 15.30
N SER A 108 25.65 -8.67 15.55
CA SER A 108 25.62 -7.46 16.36
C SER A 108 24.28 -7.38 17.09
N SER A 109 24.32 -8.00 18.27
CA SER A 109 23.38 -7.85 19.37
C SER A 109 22.84 -6.42 19.49
N SER A 110 21.52 -6.28 19.59
CA SER A 110 20.90 -5.28 20.46
C SER A 110 19.50 -5.74 20.86
N LYS A 111 19.50 -6.42 22.00
CA LYS A 111 18.33 -6.79 22.80
C LYS A 111 17.54 -5.53 23.17
N ILE A 112 16.36 -5.38 22.59
CA ILE A 112 15.23 -4.62 23.16
C ILE A 112 14.08 -5.64 23.23
N GLN A 113 14.21 -6.61 24.14
CA GLN A 113 13.57 -6.57 25.46
C GLN A 113 12.03 -6.59 25.32
N TYR A 114 11.52 -7.75 24.88
CA TYR A 114 10.26 -8.28 25.41
C TYR A 114 10.40 -8.34 26.95
N VAL A 115 9.81 -7.38 27.63
CA VAL A 115 9.50 -7.41 29.06
C VAL A 115 8.02 -7.07 29.16
N VAL A 116 7.17 -8.09 29.12
CA VAL A 116 6.60 -8.77 30.30
C VAL A 116 5.37 -8.04 30.85
N ALA A 117 4.29 -8.82 30.86
CA ALA A 117 3.10 -8.72 31.71
C ALA A 117 2.01 -7.71 31.32
N LEU A 118 0.84 -8.24 30.94
CA LEU A 118 -0.29 -8.24 31.88
C LEU A 118 -1.32 -9.32 31.51
N ALA A 119 -1.30 -10.37 32.32
CA ALA A 119 -2.20 -11.50 32.29
C ALA A 119 -3.64 -11.13 32.73
N VAL A 120 -4.60 -11.99 32.34
CA VAL A 120 -5.92 -12.21 32.96
C VAL A 120 -6.95 -11.09 32.82
N VAL A 121 -8.01 -11.32 32.03
CA VAL A 121 -9.42 -11.29 32.51
C VAL A 121 -10.27 -12.25 31.65
N ALA A 122 -10.31 -13.51 32.06
CA ALA A 122 -11.47 -14.36 31.82
C ALA A 122 -12.49 -14.03 32.92
N GLY A 123 -13.71 -13.69 32.51
CA GLY A 123 -14.88 -13.54 33.38
C GLY A 123 -15.31 -12.11 33.65
N CYS A 124 -16.32 -11.59 32.93
CA CYS A 124 -17.32 -10.70 33.54
C CYS A 124 -18.59 -10.34 32.73
N VAL A 125 -18.95 -10.96 31.60
CA VAL A 125 -20.22 -10.57 30.92
C VAL A 125 -21.08 -11.76 30.52
N MET A 126 -21.42 -12.58 31.52
CA MET A 126 -22.68 -13.32 31.54
C MET A 126 -23.57 -12.70 32.61
N TRP A 127 -24.19 -11.56 32.31
CA TRP A 127 -25.47 -11.14 32.92
C TRP A 127 -26.08 -9.93 32.18
N LYS A 128 -26.65 -10.15 30.98
CA LYS A 128 -27.87 -9.44 30.57
C LYS A 128 -28.45 -10.09 29.32
N LEU A 129 -29.52 -10.86 29.55
CA LEU A 129 -30.51 -11.40 28.59
C LEU A 129 -30.41 -12.91 28.29
N LEU A 130 -31.27 -13.60 29.04
CA LEU A 130 -31.78 -14.98 28.95
C LEU A 130 -30.94 -16.09 29.58
#